data_AF-A0A536YX48-F1
#
_entry.id   AF-A0A536YX48-F1
#
_cell.length_a   1.000
_cell.length_b   1.000
_cell.length_c   1.000
_cell.angle_alpha   90.00
_cell.angle_beta   90.00
_cell.angle_gamma   90.00
#
_symmetry.space_group_name_H-M   'P 1'
#
loop_
_entity.id
_entity.type
_entity.pdbx_description
1 polymer ?
#
loop_
_entity_poly.entity_id
_entity_poly.type
_entity_poly.pdbx_seq_one_letter_code
_entity_poly.pdbx_strand_id
1 'polypeptide(L)'
;MFAIGSVNAASTAERDRKNEYKATVARADADYKAAKDKEAKAEHVKAVADAKAQLKSKNAKADAREDTMVAQYKVAKEKCDALSGDAKDQCVKDAKLKYHQ
;
A
#
# COMPACT_ATOMS: atom_id res chain seq x y z
N MET A 1 -13.35 19.04 -13.98
CA MET A 1 -12.64 19.49 -12.77
C MET A 1 -13.07 18.61 -11.60
N PHE A 2 -12.41 17.48 -11.35
CA PHE A 2 -12.54 16.78 -10.07
C PHE A 2 -11.22 16.93 -9.33
N ALA A 3 -11.22 17.84 -8.37
CA ALA A 3 -10.17 18.02 -7.40
C ALA A 3 -10.15 16.79 -6.48
N ILE A 4 -9.31 15.81 -6.79
CA ILE A 4 -8.96 14.77 -5.82
C ILE A 4 -7.81 15.37 -5.02
N GLY A 5 -8.18 15.90 -3.86
CA GLY A 5 -7.26 16.45 -2.89
C GLY A 5 -6.14 15.48 -2.55
N SER A 6 -5.04 16.05 -2.08
CA SER A 6 -3.78 15.44 -1.68
C SER A 6 -3.92 14.43 -0.53
N VAL A 7 -4.68 13.36 -0.72
CA VAL A 7 -4.57 12.16 0.11
C VAL A 7 -3.30 11.44 -0.33
N ASN A 8 -2.36 11.34 0.60
CA ASN A 8 -1.03 10.77 0.41
C ASN A 8 -1.14 9.43 -0.33
N ALA A 9 -0.38 9.23 -1.41
CA ALA A 9 -0.57 8.11 -2.36
C ALA A 9 -0.51 6.71 -1.71
N ALA A 10 0.14 6.59 -0.55
CA ALA A 10 0.14 5.38 0.28
C ALA A 10 -1.25 5.05 0.87
N SER A 11 -1.99 6.07 1.28
CA SER A 11 -3.31 5.94 1.93
C SER A 11 -4.44 5.60 0.95
N THR A 12 -4.33 6.02 -0.31
CA THR A 12 -5.26 5.61 -1.38
C THR A 12 -5.01 4.17 -1.79
N ALA A 13 -3.75 3.78 -1.98
CA ALA A 13 -3.39 2.41 -2.33
C ALA A 13 -3.86 1.38 -1.27
N GLU A 14 -3.75 1.68 0.03
CA GLU A 14 -4.26 0.79 1.07
C GLU A 14 -5.79 0.68 1.05
N ARG A 15 -6.49 1.81 0.85
CA ARG A 15 -7.95 1.84 0.73
C ARG A 15 -8.42 1.03 -0.48
N ASP A 16 -7.74 1.16 -1.60
CA ASP A 16 -8.08 0.43 -2.83
C ASP A 16 -7.85 -1.08 -2.66
N ARG A 17 -6.74 -1.50 -2.04
CA ARG A 17 -6.49 -2.91 -1.68
C ARG A 17 -7.58 -3.47 -0.77
N LYS A 18 -8.03 -2.69 0.23
CA LYS A 18 -9.13 -3.09 1.12
C LYS A 18 -10.46 -3.16 0.39
N ASN A 19 -10.72 -2.25 -0.56
CA ASN A 19 -11.92 -2.26 -1.38
C ASN A 19 -11.94 -3.48 -2.32
N GLU A 20 -10.81 -3.80 -2.96
CA GLU A 20 -10.63 -5.00 -3.79
C GLU A 20 -10.87 -6.28 -2.97
N TYR A 21 -10.30 -6.36 -1.76
CA TYR A 21 -10.55 -7.46 -0.81
C TYR A 21 -12.04 -7.58 -0.48
N LYS A 22 -12.69 -6.48 -0.07
CA LYS A 22 -14.12 -6.48 0.27
C LYS A 22 -14.99 -6.91 -0.92
N ALA A 23 -14.68 -6.44 -2.12
CA ALA A 23 -15.41 -6.83 -3.33
C ALA A 23 -15.26 -8.32 -3.64
N THR A 24 -14.06 -8.87 -3.48
CA THR A 24 -13.78 -10.30 -3.68
C THR A 24 -14.53 -11.16 -2.66
N VAL A 25 -14.48 -10.76 -1.38
CA VAL A 25 -15.20 -11.47 -0.31
C VAL A 25 -16.71 -11.39 -0.53
N ALA A 26 -17.24 -10.22 -0.90
CA ALA A 26 -18.67 -10.05 -1.16
C ALA A 26 -19.17 -10.91 -2.34
N ARG A 27 -18.34 -11.10 -3.38
CA ARG A 27 -18.65 -12.02 -4.49
C ARG A 27 -18.68 -13.46 -4.01
N ALA A 28 -17.64 -13.90 -3.29
CA ALA A 28 -17.61 -15.24 -2.71
C ALA A 28 -18.81 -15.49 -1.78
N ASP A 29 -19.18 -14.52 -0.95
CA ASP A 29 -20.35 -14.59 -0.06
C ASP A 29 -21.65 -14.77 -0.85
N ALA A 30 -21.80 -14.04 -1.97
CA ALA A 30 -22.96 -14.16 -2.85
C ALA A 30 -23.03 -15.52 -3.53
N ASP A 31 -21.90 -16.03 -4.02
CA ASP A 31 -21.79 -17.34 -4.68
C ASP A 31 -22.13 -18.48 -3.69
N TYR A 32 -21.60 -18.41 -2.46
CA TYR A 32 -21.95 -19.34 -1.39
C TYR A 32 -23.45 -19.29 -1.06
N LYS A 33 -24.02 -18.08 -0.94
CA LYS A 33 -25.44 -17.90 -0.62
C LYS A 33 -26.36 -18.42 -1.73
N ALA A 34 -25.92 -18.42 -2.98
CA ALA A 34 -26.66 -18.95 -4.12
C ALA A 34 -26.65 -20.48 -4.17
N ALA A 35 -25.50 -21.11 -3.93
CA ALA A 35 -25.34 -22.57 -4.03
C ALA A 35 -25.78 -23.33 -2.75
N LYS A 36 -25.41 -22.82 -1.56
CA LYS A 36 -25.72 -23.41 -0.23
C LYS A 36 -25.39 -24.90 -0.04
N ASP A 37 -24.46 -25.45 -0.81
CA ASP A 37 -23.93 -26.79 -0.61
C ASP A 37 -22.57 -26.79 0.12
N LYS A 38 -22.03 -27.98 0.40
CA LYS A 38 -20.77 -28.15 1.12
C LYS A 38 -19.55 -27.75 0.27
N GLU A 39 -19.63 -27.92 -1.05
CA GLU A 39 -18.54 -27.63 -1.98
C GLU A 39 -18.36 -26.11 -2.13
N ALA A 40 -19.45 -25.38 -2.31
CA ALA A 40 -19.49 -23.92 -2.34
C ALA A 40 -18.99 -23.30 -1.03
N LYS A 41 -19.25 -23.93 0.12
CA LYS A 41 -18.69 -23.49 1.41
C LYS A 41 -17.16 -23.64 1.45
N ALA A 42 -16.63 -24.75 0.93
CA ALA A 42 -15.19 -24.97 0.87
C ALA A 42 -14.51 -23.95 -0.06
N GLU A 43 -15.09 -23.72 -1.23
CA GLU A 43 -14.62 -22.71 -2.19
C GLU A 43 -14.69 -21.29 -1.62
N HIS A 44 -15.77 -20.95 -0.90
CA HIS A 44 -15.89 -19.68 -0.18
C HIS A 44 -14.75 -19.47 0.82
N VAL A 45 -14.54 -20.44 1.71
CA VAL A 45 -13.49 -20.36 2.73
C VAL A 45 -12.13 -20.21 2.08
N LYS A 46 -11.86 -20.98 1.01
CA LYS A 46 -10.64 -20.89 0.23
C LYS A 46 -10.47 -19.50 -0.40
N ALA A 47 -11.49 -19.00 -1.10
CA ALA A 47 -11.45 -17.70 -1.76
C ALA A 47 -11.22 -16.55 -0.78
N VAL A 48 -11.87 -16.57 0.39
CA VAL A 48 -11.67 -15.57 1.45
C VAL A 48 -10.28 -15.67 2.05
N ALA A 49 -9.77 -16.88 2.30
CA ALA A 49 -8.42 -17.10 2.82
C ALA A 49 -7.35 -16.61 1.84
N ASP A 50 -7.48 -16.97 0.57
CA ASP A 50 -6.59 -16.54 -0.52
C ASP A 50 -6.61 -15.01 -0.65
N ALA A 51 -7.79 -14.39 -0.69
CA ALA A 51 -7.93 -12.93 -0.76
C ALA A 51 -7.28 -12.22 0.45
N LYS A 52 -7.45 -12.79 1.65
CA LYS A 52 -6.84 -12.26 2.88
C LYS A 52 -5.31 -12.38 2.86
N ALA A 53 -4.78 -13.51 2.38
CA ALA A 53 -3.35 -13.72 2.24
C ALA A 53 -2.74 -12.73 1.23
N GLN A 54 -3.39 -12.53 0.09
CA GLN A 54 -2.99 -11.54 -0.90
C GLN A 54 -2.98 -10.11 -0.35
N LEU A 55 -4.04 -9.71 0.37
CA LEU A 55 -4.10 -8.39 1.02
C LEU A 55 -2.94 -8.19 1.99
N LYS A 56 -2.68 -9.16 2.87
CA LYS A 56 -1.57 -9.09 3.83
C LYS A 56 -0.21 -8.99 3.12
N SER A 57 0.01 -9.79 2.08
CA SER A 57 1.25 -9.76 1.30
C SER A 57 1.45 -8.41 0.61
N LYS A 58 0.41 -7.88 -0.04
CA LYS A 58 0.48 -6.55 -0.69
C LYS A 58 0.75 -5.42 0.32
N ASN A 59 0.13 -5.48 1.51
CA ASN A 59 0.39 -4.50 2.57
C ASN A 59 1.84 -4.61 3.08
N ALA A 60 2.29 -5.81 3.46
CA ALA A 60 3.66 -6.00 3.96
C ALA A 60 4.73 -5.54 2.96
N LYS A 61 4.52 -5.76 1.65
CA LYS A 61 5.41 -5.24 0.60
C LYS A 61 5.39 -3.72 0.49
N ALA A 62 4.23 -3.10 0.68
CA ALA A 62 4.12 -1.64 0.67
C ALA A 62 4.82 -1.02 1.87
N ASP A 63 4.59 -1.57 3.06
CA ASP A 63 5.22 -1.12 4.31
C ASP A 63 6.75 -1.27 4.23
N ALA A 64 7.24 -2.43 3.78
CA ALA A 64 8.67 -2.65 3.60
C ALA A 64 9.30 -1.69 2.58
N ARG A 65 8.56 -1.32 1.52
CA ARG A 65 9.02 -0.32 0.55
C ARG A 65 9.10 1.06 1.18
N GLU A 66 8.09 1.45 1.96
CA GLU A 66 8.07 2.72 2.70
C GLU A 66 9.25 2.80 3.68
N ASP A 67 9.45 1.78 4.50
CA ASP A 67 10.57 1.69 5.44
C ASP A 67 11.92 1.80 4.72
N THR A 68 12.05 1.15 3.56
CA THR A 68 13.25 1.26 2.73
C THR A 68 13.46 2.69 2.25
N MET A 69 12.43 3.35 1.75
CA MET A 69 12.54 4.75 1.31
C MET A 69 12.89 5.68 2.48
N VAL A 70 12.31 5.45 3.66
CA VAL A 70 12.64 6.20 4.88
C VAL A 70 14.10 6.00 5.27
N ALA A 71 14.60 4.77 5.26
CA ALA A 71 15.99 4.46 5.56
C ALA A 71 16.95 5.12 4.55
N GLN A 72 16.64 5.03 3.26
CA GLN A 72 17.44 5.63 2.20
C GLN A 72 17.42 7.16 2.25
N TYR A 73 16.28 7.76 2.62
CA TYR A 73 16.19 9.19 2.88
C TYR A 73 17.06 9.63 4.06
N LYS A 74 17.07 8.87 5.17
CA LYS A 74 17.93 9.18 6.32
C LYS A 74 19.40 9.21 5.90
N VAL A 75 19.85 8.18 5.18
CA VAL A 75 21.24 8.12 4.66
C VAL A 75 21.53 9.26 3.69
N ALA A 76 20.60 9.59 2.79
CA ALA A 76 20.77 10.70 1.86
C ALA A 76 20.83 12.05 2.59
N LYS A 77 19.99 12.22 3.62
CA LYS A 77 19.96 13.42 4.45
C LYS A 77 21.27 13.62 5.20
N GLU A 78 21.84 12.56 5.79
CA GLU A 78 23.15 12.62 6.45
C GLU A 78 24.26 13.07 5.47
N LYS A 79 24.21 12.61 4.22
CA LYS A 79 25.13 13.08 3.17
C LYS A 79 24.90 14.56 2.84
N CYS A 80 23.64 14.99 2.75
CA CYS A 80 23.31 16.41 2.54
C CYS A 80 23.71 17.29 3.74
N ASP A 81 23.72 16.75 4.96
CA ASP A 81 24.09 17.47 6.17
C ASP A 81 25.57 17.87 6.19
N ALA A 82 26.43 17.19 5.39
CA ALA A 82 27.81 17.60 5.16
C ALA A 82 27.96 18.83 4.25
N LEU A 83 26.88 19.26 3.58
CA LEU A 83 26.84 20.47 2.76
C LEU A 83 26.43 21.69 3.60
N SER A 84 26.50 22.88 3.03
CA SER A 84 26.12 24.13 3.70
C SER A 84 25.45 25.11 2.74
N GLY A 85 24.67 26.03 3.29
CA GLY A 85 23.91 27.02 2.53
C GLY A 85 22.90 26.39 1.56
N ASP A 86 22.66 27.03 0.44
CA ASP A 86 21.67 26.61 -0.56
C ASP A 86 21.90 25.19 -1.11
N ALA A 87 23.16 24.75 -1.14
CA ALA A 87 23.52 23.40 -1.58
C ALA A 87 22.93 22.31 -0.66
N LYS A 88 22.92 22.56 0.66
CA LYS A 88 22.30 21.64 1.63
C LYS A 88 20.79 21.59 1.43
N ASP A 89 20.15 22.76 1.36
CA ASP A 89 18.71 22.84 1.23
C ASP A 89 18.22 22.18 -0.05
N GLN A 90 18.95 22.35 -1.15
CA GLN A 90 18.57 21.72 -2.40
C GLN A 90 18.80 20.21 -2.40
N CYS A 91 19.91 19.74 -1.83
CA CYS A 91 20.15 18.31 -1.64
C CYS A 91 19.04 17.63 -0.82
N VAL A 92 18.58 18.25 0.27
CA VAL A 92 17.49 17.71 1.10
C VAL A 92 16.16 17.70 0.34
N LYS A 93 15.86 18.75 -0.44
CA LYS A 93 14.64 18.80 -1.28
C LYS A 93 14.65 17.70 -2.34
N ASP A 94 15.77 17.52 -3.03
CA ASP A 94 15.93 16.45 -4.02
C ASP A 94 15.81 15.06 -3.38
N ALA A 95 16.38 14.87 -2.20
CA ALA A 95 16.24 13.63 -1.44
C ALA A 95 14.78 13.36 -1.06
N LYS A 96 14.04 14.37 -0.60
CA LYS A 96 12.60 14.24 -0.29
C LYS A 96 11.79 13.84 -1.52
N LEU A 97 12.03 14.49 -2.65
CA LEU A 97 11.37 14.16 -3.92
C LEU A 97 11.69 12.73 -4.38
N LYS A 98 12.96 12.32 -4.26
CA LYS A 98 13.44 11.00 -4.68
C LYS A 98 12.87 9.86 -3.82
N TYR A 99 12.72 10.07 -2.52
CA TYR A 99 12.27 9.04 -1.58
C TYR A 99 10.82 9.20 -1.14
N HIS A 100 10.09 10.17 -1.70
CA HIS A 100 8.70 10.46 -1.39
C HIS A 100 8.45 10.79 0.09
N GLN A 101 9.31 11.64 0.68
CA GLN A 101 9.32 12.03 2.09
C GLN A 101 8.89 13.48 2.33
#